data_AF-A0A7C6XBE2-F1
#
_entry.id   AF-A0A7C6XBE2-F1
#
_cell.length_a   1.000
_cell.length_b   1.000
_cell.length_c   1.000
_cell.angle_alpha   90.00
_cell.angle_beta   90.00
_cell.angle_gamma   90.00
#
_symmetry.space_group_name_H-M   'P 1'
#
loop_
_entity.id
_entity.type
_entity.pdbx_description
1 polymer ?
#
loop_
_entity_poly.entity_id
_entity_poly.type
_entity_poly.pdbx_seq_one_letter_code
_entity_poly.pdbx_strand_id
1 'polypeptide(L)'
;THIERWGRVVCVAGGVGAAVILPIASAAQAAGNQVDTILGARSKDLLILEKELAAASERLHITTDDGSRGEKALVVAPLERILQAGPVHQVLAAGPLPMMRAVCDATRPYGVKTVVSLNPVMVDGTGMCGGCRVTVDGKVKYACVDGPEFDGHLVDFDELRARLAVYRPQEETSRGRCRSNPEPLR
;
A
#
# COMPACT_ATOMS: atom_id res chain seq x y z
N THR A 1 -4.44 0.80 12.18
CA THR A 1 -5.82 0.70 11.64
C THR A 1 -6.86 0.51 12.73
N HIS A 2 -7.92 1.32 12.72
CA HIS A 2 -9.14 0.98 13.44
C HIS A 2 -9.83 -0.17 12.70
N ILE A 3 -10.11 -1.30 13.37
CA ILE A 3 -10.70 -2.48 12.73
C ILE A 3 -12.04 -2.79 13.37
N GLU A 4 -13.07 -2.89 12.54
CA GLU A 4 -14.43 -3.23 12.94
C GLU A 4 -15.01 -4.25 11.97
N ARG A 5 -16.23 -4.71 12.23
CA ARG A 5 -17.00 -5.53 11.30
C ARG A 5 -17.71 -4.62 10.29
N TRP A 6 -17.07 -4.36 9.16
CA TRP A 6 -17.60 -3.56 8.06
C TRP A 6 -18.44 -4.38 7.08
N GLY A 7 -18.07 -5.63 6.83
CA GLY A 7 -18.68 -6.48 5.79
C GLY A 7 -17.63 -6.97 4.80
N ARG A 8 -17.72 -6.55 3.53
CA ARG A 8 -16.77 -6.93 2.48
C ARG A 8 -15.62 -5.92 2.38
N VAL A 9 -14.39 -6.41 2.51
CA VAL A 9 -13.15 -5.62 2.55
C VAL A 9 -12.21 -6.12 1.47
N VAL A 10 -11.57 -5.19 0.76
CA VAL A 10 -10.52 -5.53 -0.22
C VAL A 10 -9.18 -4.97 0.25
N CYS A 11 -8.21 -5.84 0.43
CA CYS A 11 -6.84 -5.48 0.77
C CYS A 11 -5.96 -5.51 -0.49
N VAL A 12 -5.25 -4.43 -0.81
CA VAL A 12 -4.40 -4.32 -1.99
C VAL A 12 -2.94 -4.13 -1.57
N ALA A 13 -2.10 -5.10 -1.90
CA ALA A 13 -0.69 -5.14 -1.55
C ALA A 13 0.21 -5.04 -2.79
N GLY A 14 1.19 -4.15 -2.77
CA GLY A 14 2.23 -4.06 -3.80
C GLY A 14 3.63 -4.32 -3.27
N GLY A 15 4.28 -5.38 -3.73
CA GLY A 15 5.64 -5.76 -3.31
C GLY A 15 5.74 -5.90 -1.78
N VAL A 16 6.65 -5.14 -1.16
CA VAL A 16 6.82 -5.12 0.30
C VAL A 16 5.57 -4.67 1.08
N GLY A 17 4.61 -4.02 0.41
CA GLY A 17 3.30 -3.70 0.99
C GLY A 17 2.52 -4.92 1.48
N ALA A 18 2.84 -6.11 0.98
CA ALA A 18 2.31 -7.38 1.49
C ALA A 18 2.53 -7.56 3.00
N ALA A 19 3.70 -7.16 3.51
CA ALA A 19 4.02 -7.26 4.93
C ALA A 19 3.19 -6.30 5.79
N VAL A 20 2.78 -5.15 5.23
CA VAL A 20 1.90 -4.18 5.90
C VAL A 20 0.46 -4.65 5.88
N ILE A 21 0.01 -5.21 4.75
CA ILE A 21 -1.36 -5.69 4.58
C ILE A 21 -1.65 -6.96 5.37
N LEU A 22 -0.70 -7.89 5.51
CA LEU A 22 -0.92 -9.16 6.20
C LEU A 22 -1.57 -8.99 7.59
N PRO A 23 -1.03 -8.23 8.55
CA PRO A 23 -1.67 -8.06 9.85
C PRO A 23 -3.04 -7.38 9.77
N ILE A 24 -3.24 -6.47 8.81
CA ILE A 24 -4.53 -5.80 8.58
C ILE A 24 -5.58 -6.79 8.08
N ALA A 25 -5.24 -7.61 7.08
CA ALA A 25 -6.11 -8.63 6.52
C ALA A 25 -6.48 -9.68 7.60
N SER A 26 -5.50 -10.17 8.35
CA SER A 26 -5.74 -11.13 9.44
C SER A 26 -6.66 -10.57 10.51
N ALA A 27 -6.43 -9.33 10.95
CA ALA A 27 -7.27 -8.71 11.96
C ALA A 27 -8.68 -8.37 11.42
N ALA A 28 -8.82 -7.95 10.16
CA ALA A 28 -10.12 -7.75 9.52
C ALA A 28 -10.91 -9.07 9.42
N GLN A 29 -10.26 -10.16 9.03
CA GLN A 29 -10.86 -11.49 8.98
C GLN A 29 -11.30 -11.95 10.38
N ALA A 30 -10.45 -11.76 11.40
CA ALA A 30 -10.79 -12.08 12.80
C ALA A 30 -11.96 -11.26 13.34
N ALA A 31 -12.16 -10.03 12.85
CA ALA A 31 -13.33 -9.20 13.16
C ALA A 31 -14.62 -9.63 12.44
N GLY A 32 -14.58 -10.69 11.63
CA GLY A 32 -15.75 -11.25 10.93
C GLY A 32 -16.08 -10.57 9.61
N ASN A 33 -15.08 -9.95 8.95
CA ASN A 33 -15.21 -9.42 7.59
C ASN A 33 -14.94 -10.49 6.53
N GLN A 34 -15.55 -10.33 5.36
CA GLN A 34 -15.18 -11.05 4.14
C GLN A 34 -14.02 -10.31 3.48
N VAL A 35 -12.82 -10.89 3.53
CA VAL A 35 -11.59 -10.25 3.07
C VAL A 35 -11.13 -10.86 1.75
N ASP A 36 -11.15 -10.06 0.69
CA ASP A 36 -10.47 -10.38 -0.57
C ASP A 36 -9.11 -9.66 -0.59
N THR A 37 -8.02 -10.34 -0.89
CA THR A 37 -6.69 -9.72 -1.01
C THR A 37 -6.21 -9.75 -2.47
N ILE A 38 -5.66 -8.63 -2.94
CA ILE A 38 -4.98 -8.50 -4.22
C ILE A 38 -3.49 -8.29 -3.95
N LEU A 39 -2.65 -9.20 -4.40
CA LEU A 39 -1.20 -9.16 -4.28
C LEU A 39 -0.56 -8.89 -5.65
N GLY A 40 0.13 -7.77 -5.78
CA GLY A 40 0.84 -7.36 -6.99
C GLY A 40 2.35 -7.35 -6.83
N ALA A 41 3.06 -7.84 -7.84
CA ALA A 41 4.52 -7.75 -7.95
C ALA A 41 4.95 -7.56 -9.42
N ARG A 42 6.20 -7.17 -9.66
CA ARG A 42 6.71 -7.06 -11.05
C ARG A 42 6.91 -8.43 -11.71
N SER A 43 7.34 -9.41 -10.92
CA SER A 43 7.58 -10.80 -11.33
C SER A 43 7.32 -11.74 -10.16
N LYS A 44 7.22 -13.04 -10.46
CA LYS A 44 6.95 -14.10 -9.47
C LYS A 44 7.98 -14.15 -8.33
N ASP A 45 9.24 -13.82 -8.63
CA ASP A 45 10.34 -13.92 -7.65
C ASP A 45 10.30 -12.79 -6.61
N LEU A 46 9.48 -11.77 -6.87
CA LEU A 46 9.25 -10.63 -5.97
C LEU A 46 7.94 -10.77 -5.17
N LEU A 47 7.18 -11.84 -5.39
CA LEU A 47 6.02 -12.16 -4.56
C LEU A 47 6.51 -12.67 -3.21
N ILE A 48 5.97 -12.07 -2.15
CA ILE A 48 6.25 -12.47 -0.77
C ILE A 48 4.93 -12.67 -0.03
N LEU A 49 4.96 -13.51 1.00
CA LEU A 49 3.83 -13.74 1.92
C LEU A 49 2.56 -14.26 1.24
N GLU A 50 2.68 -14.95 0.10
CA GLU A 50 1.53 -15.48 -0.65
C GLU A 50 0.69 -16.44 0.20
N LYS A 51 1.34 -17.36 0.92
CA LYS A 51 0.66 -18.38 1.73
C LYS A 51 -0.05 -17.75 2.92
N GLU A 52 0.61 -16.79 3.56
CA GLU A 52 0.15 -16.07 4.73
C GLU A 52 -1.05 -15.18 4.38
N LEU A 53 -0.98 -14.46 3.26
CA LEU A 53 -2.10 -13.66 2.76
C LEU A 53 -3.27 -14.53 2.30
N ALA A 54 -3.01 -15.69 1.70
CA ALA A 54 -4.06 -16.64 1.36
C ALA A 54 -4.79 -17.16 2.61
N ALA A 55 -4.05 -17.46 3.70
CA ALA A 55 -4.65 -17.88 4.96
C ALA A 55 -5.46 -16.76 5.64
N ALA A 56 -5.03 -15.50 5.46
CA ALA A 56 -5.67 -14.31 6.02
C ALA A 56 -6.84 -13.76 5.18
N SER A 57 -7.24 -14.45 4.10
CA SER A 57 -8.24 -13.97 3.14
C SER A 57 -9.20 -15.08 2.73
N GLU A 58 -10.41 -14.72 2.31
CA GLU A 58 -11.32 -15.65 1.64
C GLU A 58 -10.84 -15.95 0.21
N ARG A 59 -10.30 -14.94 -0.47
CA ARG A 59 -9.72 -15.07 -1.81
C ARG A 59 -8.43 -14.28 -1.91
N LEU A 60 -7.44 -14.87 -2.57
CA LEU A 60 -6.20 -14.20 -2.94
C LEU A 60 -6.11 -14.09 -4.46
N HIS A 61 -6.05 -12.86 -4.95
CA HIS A 61 -5.83 -12.50 -6.35
C HIS A 61 -4.37 -12.13 -6.55
N ILE A 62 -3.64 -12.88 -7.37
CA ILE A 62 -2.23 -12.61 -7.65
C ILE A 62 -2.11 -11.97 -9.03
N THR A 63 -1.35 -10.88 -9.10
CA THR A 63 -1.04 -10.17 -10.33
C THR A 63 0.47 -9.99 -10.47
N THR A 64 1.00 -10.22 -11.68
CA THR A 64 2.35 -9.79 -12.01
C THR A 64 2.43 -9.03 -13.32
N ASP A 65 3.28 -8.00 -13.38
CA ASP A 65 3.44 -7.16 -14.57
C ASP A 65 3.87 -7.99 -15.81
N ASP A 66 4.70 -9.02 -15.58
CA ASP A 66 5.21 -9.92 -16.61
C ASP A 66 4.33 -11.16 -16.88
N GLY A 67 3.32 -11.44 -16.06
CA GLY A 67 2.48 -12.64 -16.14
C GLY A 67 3.14 -13.94 -15.66
N SER A 68 4.32 -13.87 -15.03
CA SER A 68 5.04 -15.04 -14.52
C SER A 68 4.35 -15.78 -13.37
N ARG A 69 3.37 -15.16 -12.68
CA ARG A 69 2.51 -15.81 -11.69
C ARG A 69 1.16 -15.10 -11.59
N GLY A 70 0.08 -15.87 -11.57
CA GLY A 70 -1.27 -15.31 -11.51
C GLY A 70 -1.63 -14.61 -12.82
N GLU A 71 -2.34 -13.49 -12.72
CA GLU A 71 -2.80 -12.74 -13.87
C GLU A 71 -1.76 -11.71 -14.33
N LYS A 72 -1.54 -11.59 -15.65
CA LYS A 72 -0.73 -10.52 -16.22
C LYS A 72 -1.50 -9.20 -16.24
N ALA A 73 -1.48 -8.47 -15.13
CA ALA A 73 -2.20 -7.22 -14.98
C ALA A 73 -1.61 -6.36 -13.85
N LEU A 74 -2.03 -5.11 -13.78
CA LEU A 74 -1.87 -4.30 -12.57
C LEU A 74 -2.95 -4.65 -11.55
N VAL A 75 -2.69 -4.38 -10.28
CA VAL A 75 -3.64 -4.62 -9.16
C VAL A 75 -5.01 -3.96 -9.33
N VAL A 76 -5.10 -2.91 -10.15
CA VAL A 76 -6.34 -2.19 -10.43
C VAL A 76 -7.33 -3.05 -11.22
N ALA A 77 -6.86 -3.91 -12.12
CA ALA A 77 -7.74 -4.73 -12.95
C ALA A 77 -8.60 -5.74 -12.16
N PRO A 78 -8.05 -6.54 -11.21
CA PRO A 78 -8.89 -7.37 -10.35
C PRO A 78 -9.71 -6.54 -9.35
N LEU A 79 -9.20 -5.39 -8.92
CA LEU A 79 -9.95 -4.49 -8.02
C LEU A 79 -11.24 -3.99 -8.70
N GLU A 80 -11.15 -3.50 -9.94
CA GLU A 80 -12.31 -3.05 -10.71
C GLU A 80 -13.35 -4.15 -10.90
N ARG A 81 -12.91 -5.38 -11.21
CA ARG A 81 -13.80 -6.55 -11.30
C ARG A 81 -14.52 -6.84 -9.98
N ILE A 82 -13.81 -6.73 -8.86
CA ILE A 82 -14.40 -6.93 -7.52
C ILE A 82 -15.45 -5.85 -7.23
N LEU A 83 -15.15 -4.59 -7.54
CA LEU A 83 -16.05 -3.45 -7.34
C LEU A 83 -17.31 -3.54 -8.23
N GLN A 84 -17.17 -4.03 -9.48
CA GLN A 84 -18.28 -4.25 -10.40
C GLN A 84 -19.16 -5.44 -9.99
N ALA A 85 -18.57 -6.47 -9.37
CA ALA A 85 -19.29 -7.68 -8.98
C ALA A 85 -20.23 -7.47 -7.78
N GLY A 86 -20.03 -6.42 -6.98
CA GLY A 86 -20.90 -6.12 -5.85
C GLY A 86 -20.33 -5.10 -4.87
N PRO A 87 -21.11 -4.72 -3.85
CA PRO A 87 -20.71 -3.68 -2.90
C PRO A 87 -19.46 -4.09 -2.10
N VAL A 88 -18.52 -3.15 -2.00
CA VAL A 88 -17.33 -3.23 -1.14
C VAL A 88 -17.43 -2.10 -0.11
N HIS A 89 -17.23 -2.42 1.15
CA HIS A 89 -17.39 -1.45 2.24
C HIS A 89 -16.11 -0.65 2.46
N GLN A 90 -14.96 -1.31 2.29
CA GLN A 90 -13.67 -0.66 2.50
C GLN A 90 -12.58 -1.30 1.65
N VAL A 91 -11.71 -0.44 1.11
CA VAL A 91 -10.46 -0.83 0.46
C VAL A 91 -9.29 -0.35 1.31
N LEU A 92 -8.31 -1.22 1.57
CA LEU A 92 -7.06 -0.86 2.23
C LEU A 92 -5.90 -1.14 1.30
N ALA A 93 -5.03 -0.16 1.04
CA ALA A 93 -3.93 -0.32 0.11
C ALA A 93 -2.58 0.07 0.73
N ALA A 94 -1.57 -0.76 0.52
CA ALA A 94 -0.19 -0.47 0.87
C ALA A 94 0.76 -0.95 -0.22
N GLY A 95 1.64 -0.06 -0.69
CA GLY A 95 2.59 -0.36 -1.74
C GLY A 95 3.23 0.91 -2.30
N PRO A 96 3.76 0.87 -3.52
CA PRO A 96 4.33 2.05 -4.17
C PRO A 96 3.31 3.19 -4.30
N LEU A 97 3.74 4.44 -4.16
CA LEU A 97 2.87 5.62 -4.25
C LEU A 97 1.99 5.66 -5.53
N PRO A 98 2.51 5.33 -6.74
CA PRO A 98 1.67 5.27 -7.94
C PRO A 98 0.57 4.21 -7.87
N MET A 99 0.84 3.08 -7.21
CA MET A 99 -0.15 2.01 -7.01
C MET A 99 -1.25 2.49 -6.07
N MET A 100 -0.89 3.12 -4.95
CA MET A 100 -1.88 3.64 -4.00
C MET A 100 -2.77 4.72 -4.64
N ARG A 101 -2.20 5.62 -5.46
CA ARG A 101 -2.96 6.58 -6.26
C ARG A 101 -3.93 5.88 -7.22
N ALA A 102 -3.46 4.89 -7.97
CA ALA A 102 -4.27 4.17 -8.93
C ALA A 102 -5.44 3.41 -8.27
N VAL A 103 -5.22 2.85 -7.08
CA VAL A 103 -6.31 2.24 -6.28
C VAL A 103 -7.34 3.30 -5.87
N CYS A 104 -6.91 4.47 -5.41
CA CYS A 104 -7.82 5.56 -5.04
C CYS A 104 -8.66 6.05 -6.23
N ASP A 105 -8.02 6.18 -7.39
CA ASP A 105 -8.69 6.61 -8.63
C ASP A 105 -9.71 5.55 -9.08
N ALA A 106 -9.40 4.26 -8.94
CA ALA A 106 -10.30 3.16 -9.31
C ALA A 106 -11.51 3.03 -8.37
N THR A 107 -11.36 3.34 -7.09
CA THR A 107 -12.45 3.22 -6.09
C THR A 107 -13.35 4.44 -6.02
N ARG A 108 -12.85 5.62 -6.41
CA ARG A 108 -13.57 6.90 -6.32
C ARG A 108 -14.93 6.89 -7.05
N PRO A 109 -15.08 6.37 -8.29
CA PRO A 109 -16.37 6.31 -8.97
C PRO A 109 -17.42 5.46 -8.25
N TYR A 110 -16.98 4.49 -7.44
CA TYR A 110 -17.86 3.60 -6.68
C TYR A 110 -18.20 4.15 -5.29
N GLY A 111 -17.63 5.30 -4.89
CA GLY A 111 -17.84 5.88 -3.57
C GLY A 111 -17.33 5.02 -2.42
N VAL A 112 -16.41 4.08 -2.70
CA VAL A 112 -15.91 3.13 -1.69
C VAL A 112 -14.80 3.78 -0.86
N LYS A 113 -14.97 3.73 0.47
CA LYS A 113 -13.97 4.23 1.42
C LYS A 113 -12.63 3.54 1.17
N THR A 114 -11.59 4.33 0.89
CA THR A 114 -10.27 3.80 0.52
C THR A 114 -9.22 4.36 1.46
N VAL A 115 -8.60 3.48 2.24
CA VAL A 115 -7.53 3.83 3.17
C VAL A 115 -6.20 3.43 2.56
N VAL A 116 -5.22 4.34 2.58
CA VAL A 116 -3.87 4.09 2.08
C VAL A 116 -2.86 4.23 3.20
N SER A 117 -1.91 3.30 3.28
CA SER A 117 -0.78 3.39 4.20
C SER A 117 0.38 4.13 3.53
N LEU A 118 0.49 5.43 3.80
CA LEU A 118 1.49 6.29 3.17
C LEU A 118 2.92 5.95 3.65
N ASN A 119 3.88 6.17 2.76
CA ASN A 119 5.30 5.90 3.00
C ASN A 119 6.19 7.13 2.77
N PRO A 120 5.95 8.28 3.45
CA PRO A 120 6.80 9.45 3.33
C PRO A 120 8.19 9.22 3.96
N VAL A 121 9.12 10.13 3.69
CA VAL A 121 10.42 10.16 4.39
C VAL A 121 10.18 10.34 5.90
N MET A 122 10.80 9.50 6.72
CA MET A 122 10.75 9.60 8.17
C MET A 122 12.17 9.73 8.73
N VAL A 123 12.31 10.45 9.86
CA VAL A 123 13.59 10.62 10.56
C VAL A 123 13.43 10.21 12.02
N ASP A 124 12.66 10.98 12.79
CA ASP A 124 12.44 10.77 14.23
C ASP A 124 11.33 9.75 14.52
N GLY A 125 10.29 9.69 13.68
CA GLY A 125 9.16 8.77 13.86
C GLY A 125 8.25 9.09 15.04
N THR A 126 8.42 10.23 15.72
CA THR A 126 7.71 10.57 16.97
C THR A 126 7.00 11.93 16.92
N GLY A 127 7.04 12.61 15.77
CA GLY A 127 6.27 13.83 15.51
C GLY A 127 7.02 15.13 15.80
N MET A 128 8.31 15.04 16.12
CA MET A 128 9.14 16.19 16.49
C MET A 128 9.69 16.94 15.28
N CYS A 129 10.02 16.26 14.17
CA CYS A 129 10.75 16.90 13.06
C CYS A 129 9.90 17.32 11.86
N GLY A 130 8.69 16.75 11.67
CA GLY A 130 7.85 17.03 10.50
C GLY A 130 8.40 16.51 9.16
N GLY A 131 9.43 15.67 9.16
CA GLY A 131 9.98 15.03 7.95
C GLY A 131 8.95 14.20 7.21
N CYS A 132 8.06 13.55 7.96
CA CYS A 132 6.98 12.71 7.45
C CYS A 132 5.69 13.47 7.10
N ARG A 133 5.75 14.81 7.02
CA ARG A 133 4.55 15.59 6.71
C ARG A 133 3.94 15.23 5.36
N VAL A 134 2.62 15.22 5.33
CA VAL A 134 1.76 15.01 4.17
C VAL A 134 0.59 15.98 4.25
N THR A 135 0.08 16.40 3.09
CA THR A 135 -1.17 17.18 3.02
C THR A 135 -2.35 16.23 2.78
N VAL A 136 -3.32 16.27 3.70
CA VAL A 136 -4.57 15.50 3.64
C VAL A 136 -5.74 16.45 3.88
N ASP A 137 -6.68 16.51 2.95
CA ASP A 137 -7.84 17.43 3.01
C ASP A 137 -7.41 18.91 3.21
N GLY A 138 -6.38 19.32 2.48
CA GLY A 138 -5.80 20.67 2.58
C GLY A 138 -5.12 21.00 3.92
N LYS A 139 -4.97 20.01 4.82
CA LYS A 139 -4.34 20.18 6.13
C LYS A 139 -3.04 19.40 6.20
N VAL A 140 -2.02 20.01 6.80
CA VAL A 140 -0.75 19.33 7.08
C VAL A 140 -0.96 18.33 8.21
N LYS A 141 -0.52 17.08 7.97
CA LYS A 141 -0.55 15.95 8.91
C LYS A 141 0.81 15.27 8.94
N TYR A 142 1.17 14.67 10.06
CA TYR A 142 2.44 13.97 10.25
C TYR A 142 2.20 12.46 10.24
N ALA A 143 2.64 11.77 9.19
CA ALA A 143 2.31 10.36 9.01
C ALA A 143 2.77 9.44 10.16
N CYS A 144 3.80 9.80 10.93
CA CYS A 144 4.27 8.98 12.06
C CYS A 144 3.37 9.07 13.31
N VAL A 145 2.56 10.12 13.47
CA VAL A 145 1.72 10.32 14.66
C VAL A 145 0.24 10.45 14.33
N ASP A 146 -0.10 11.08 13.21
CA ASP A 146 -1.48 11.20 12.72
C ASP A 146 -1.90 10.00 11.85
N GLY A 147 -0.94 9.20 11.36
CA GLY A 147 -1.15 8.13 10.39
C GLY A 147 -0.50 6.81 10.81
N PRO A 148 0.19 6.08 9.91
CA PRO A 148 0.49 6.41 8.49
C PRO A 148 -0.69 6.15 7.53
N GLU A 149 -1.80 5.67 8.06
CA GLU A 149 -3.02 5.35 7.32
C GLU A 149 -3.93 6.57 7.21
N PHE A 150 -4.28 6.96 5.98
CA PHE A 150 -5.14 8.10 5.70
C PHE A 150 -6.24 7.73 4.71
N ASP A 151 -7.29 8.54 4.64
CA ASP A 151 -8.25 8.49 3.55
C ASP A 151 -7.54 8.88 2.25
N GLY A 152 -7.32 7.88 1.39
CA GLY A 152 -6.61 8.05 0.14
C GLY A 152 -7.29 8.99 -0.84
N HIS A 153 -8.60 9.23 -0.70
CA HIS A 153 -9.30 10.18 -1.55
C HIS A 153 -9.00 11.64 -1.21
N LEU A 154 -8.40 11.90 -0.04
CA LEU A 154 -8.07 13.23 0.47
C LEU A 154 -6.56 13.54 0.45
N VAL A 155 -5.72 12.58 0.06
CA VAL A 155 -4.25 12.71 0.04
C VAL A 155 -3.78 13.52 -1.17
N ASP A 156 -2.86 14.47 -0.96
CA ASP A 156 -2.08 15.07 -2.04
C ASP A 156 -0.91 14.17 -2.48
N PHE A 157 -1.17 13.33 -3.49
CA PHE A 157 -0.16 12.43 -4.06
C PHE A 157 0.95 13.15 -4.83
N ASP A 158 0.69 14.35 -5.35
CA ASP A 158 1.67 15.09 -6.15
C ASP A 158 2.71 15.75 -5.24
N GLU A 159 2.27 16.35 -4.13
CA GLU A 159 3.15 16.83 -3.06
C GLU A 159 4.01 15.68 -2.52
N LEU A 160 3.39 14.57 -2.13
CA LEU A 160 4.11 13.44 -1.54
C LEU A 160 5.14 12.85 -2.52
N ARG A 161 4.81 12.75 -3.82
CA ARG A 161 5.77 12.32 -4.85
C ARG A 161 6.98 13.24 -4.92
N ALA A 162 6.76 14.56 -4.90
CA ALA A 162 7.85 15.53 -4.94
C ALA A 162 8.75 15.41 -3.70
N ARG A 163 8.15 15.23 -2.51
CA ARG A 163 8.88 15.05 -1.25
C ARG A 163 9.75 13.80 -1.23
N LEU A 164 9.26 12.68 -1.78
CA LEU A 164 10.02 11.44 -1.88
C LEU A 164 11.24 11.54 -2.82
N ALA A 165 11.26 12.52 -3.72
CA ALA A 165 12.37 12.69 -4.65
C ALA A 165 13.51 13.57 -4.11
N VAL A 166 13.33 14.23 -2.96
CA VAL A 166 14.26 15.23 -2.43
C VAL A 166 15.68 14.69 -2.22
N TYR A 167 15.81 13.45 -1.75
CA TYR A 167 17.10 12.86 -1.38
C TYR A 167 17.72 11.96 -2.47
N ARG A 168 17.18 11.97 -3.70
CA ARG A 168 17.70 11.14 -4.81
C ARG A 168 19.21 11.30 -5.04
N PRO A 169 19.81 12.50 -5.04
CA PRO A 169 21.27 12.64 -5.21
C PRO A 169 22.07 11.92 -4.12
N GLN A 170 21.60 11.98 -2.87
CA GLN A 170 22.22 11.32 -1.71
C GLN A 170 22.05 9.80 -1.79
N GLU A 171 20.87 9.33 -2.19
CA GLU A 171 20.57 7.91 -2.41
C GLU A 171 21.46 7.32 -3.52
N GLU A 172 21.67 8.04 -4.62
CA GLU A 172 22.53 7.63 -5.73
C GLU A 172 24.00 7.51 -5.28
N THR A 173 24.47 8.50 -4.52
CA THR A 173 25.82 8.50 -3.94
C THR A 173 25.99 7.34 -2.95
N SER A 174 24.99 7.07 -2.11
CA SER A 174 25.00 5.95 -1.17
C SER A 174 25.00 4.60 -1.89
N ARG A 175 24.16 4.46 -2.92
CA ARG A 175 24.09 3.25 -3.76
C ARG A 175 25.39 3.00 -4.51
N GLY A 176 26.05 4.04 -5.02
CA GLY A 176 27.38 3.96 -5.61
C GLY A 176 28.40 3.39 -4.64
N ARG A 177 28.44 3.93 -3.42
CA ARG A 177 29.32 3.45 -2.33
C ARG A 177 29.06 1.98 -1.98
N CYS A 178 27.80 1.59 -1.81
CA CYS A 178 27.40 0.22 -1.50
C CYS A 178 27.81 -0.78 -2.60
N ARG A 179 27.67 -0.40 -3.88
CA ARG A 179 28.10 -1.24 -5.00
C ARG A 179 29.62 -1.35 -5.11
N SER A 180 30.35 -0.30 -4.72
CA SER A 180 31.82 -0.30 -4.76
C SER A 180 32.48 -1.00 -3.56
N ASN A 181 31.77 -1.20 -2.45
CA ASN A 181 32.29 -1.85 -1.26
C ASN A 181 31.29 -2.90 -0.72
N PRO A 182 31.33 -4.14 -1.21
CA PRO A 182 30.34 -5.18 -0.89
C PRO A 182 30.54 -5.82 0.50
N GLU A 183 31.54 -5.40 1.28
CA GLU A 183 31.65 -5.87 2.66
C GLU A 183 30.41 -5.42 3.47
N PRO A 184 29.75 -6.32 4.20
CA PRO A 184 28.63 -5.94 5.05
C PRO A 184 29.11 -4.91 6.07
N LEU A 185 28.40 -3.78 6.17
CA LEU A 185 28.55 -2.82 7.26
C LEU A 185 28.46 -3.62 8.58
N ARG A 186 29.61 -3.80 9.24
CA ARG A 186 29.71 -4.45 10.56
C ARG A 186 29.11 -3.56 11.64
#